data_AF-A0A2Z4IUR3-F1
#
_entry.id   AF-A0A2Z4IUR3-F1
#
_cell.length_a   1.000
_cell.length_b   1.000
_cell.length_c   1.000
_cell.angle_alpha   90.00
_cell.angle_beta   90.00
_cell.angle_gamma   90.00
#
_symmetry.space_group_name_H-M   'P 1'
#
loop_
_entity.id
_entity.type
_entity.pdbx_description
1 polymer ?
#
loop_
_entity_poly.entity_id
_entity_poly.type
_entity_poly.pdbx_seq_one_letter_code
_entity_poly.pdbx_strand_id
1 'polypeptide(L)'
;MRAAVGDAVAVRDRIDRGDSLLAAYRADPPSSAVTAVEIETLDLHVLDLFDRTNSPAKRADIAQGLFLTREDLAPLLVLGTGLSGLRPSELLNLPASHQHDTVRGTVTIRVPDHRRGSNAALRWKLRASDDQPWGPGDFYLMVHRLTERARRASDSDRLWCLWSLTGTGTLPPRSVAPLVKEWAHRHRLSDDVGLPLEPTLLQVRRASLLASGA
;
A
#
# COMPACT_ATOMS: atom_id res chain seq x y z
N MET A 1 14.38 3.70 8.63
CA MET A 1 14.03 4.05 7.23
C MET A 1 14.53 3.03 6.20
N ARG A 2 15.82 2.71 6.09
CA ARG A 2 16.36 1.82 5.01
C ARG A 2 15.61 0.48 4.85
N ALA A 3 15.29 -0.21 5.94
CA ALA A 3 14.49 -1.45 5.90
C ALA A 3 13.12 -1.23 5.23
N ALA A 4 12.35 -0.25 5.72
CA ALA A 4 11.02 0.08 5.18
C ALA A 4 11.04 0.47 3.69
N VAL A 5 12.13 1.09 3.20
CA VAL A 5 12.33 1.34 1.77
C VAL A 5 12.53 0.02 1.02
N GLY A 6 13.42 -0.84 1.47
CA GLY A 6 13.69 -2.13 0.83
C GLY A 6 12.47 -3.04 0.78
N ASP A 7 11.73 -3.14 1.89
CA ASP A 7 10.51 -3.93 1.96
C ASP A 7 9.40 -3.36 1.07
N ALA A 8 9.23 -2.02 1.04
CA ALA A 8 8.27 -1.38 0.13
C ALA A 8 8.61 -1.62 -1.35
N VAL A 9 9.90 -1.66 -1.70
CA VAL A 9 10.35 -2.05 -3.05
C VAL A 9 9.99 -3.50 -3.33
N ALA A 10 10.30 -4.42 -2.40
CA ALA A 10 9.97 -5.83 -2.54
C ALA A 10 8.45 -6.08 -2.70
N VAL A 11 7.61 -5.36 -1.94
CA VAL A 11 6.14 -5.41 -2.05
C VAL A 11 5.66 -4.92 -3.42
N ARG A 12 6.19 -3.77 -3.89
CA ARG A 12 5.87 -3.24 -5.22
C ARG A 12 6.25 -4.24 -6.31
N ASP A 13 7.49 -4.73 -6.28
CA ASP A 13 8.05 -5.61 -7.32
C ASP A 13 7.36 -6.98 -7.33
N ARG A 14 6.92 -7.48 -6.17
CA ARG A 14 6.10 -8.71 -6.06
C ARG A 14 4.76 -8.57 -6.79
N ILE A 15 4.06 -7.44 -6.59
CA ILE A 15 2.76 -7.19 -7.23
C ILE A 15 2.94 -6.90 -8.72
N ASP A 16 3.94 -6.11 -9.11
CA ASP A 16 4.21 -5.81 -10.53
C ASP A 16 4.58 -7.08 -11.32
N ARG A 17 5.25 -8.05 -10.67
CA ARG A 17 5.47 -9.40 -11.21
C ARG A 17 4.16 -10.18 -11.35
N GLY A 18 3.28 -10.14 -10.35
CA GLY A 18 1.98 -10.80 -10.42
C GLY A 18 1.08 -10.23 -11.51
N ASP A 19 1.02 -8.91 -11.63
CA ASP A 19 0.30 -8.22 -12.70
C ASP A 19 0.86 -8.57 -14.08
N SER A 20 2.18 -8.70 -14.22
CA SER A 20 2.83 -9.15 -15.46
C SER A 20 2.46 -10.60 -15.82
N LEU A 21 2.42 -11.50 -14.85
CA LEU A 21 1.99 -12.90 -15.05
C LEU A 21 0.51 -13.00 -15.41
N LEU A 22 -0.35 -12.19 -14.77
CA LEU A 22 -1.77 -12.11 -15.08
C LEU A 22 -2.02 -11.52 -16.48
N ALA A 23 -1.24 -10.52 -16.89
CA ALA A 23 -1.30 -9.96 -18.24
C ALA A 23 -0.88 -10.98 -19.30
N ALA A 24 0.20 -11.74 -19.06
CA ALA A 24 0.62 -12.83 -19.94
C ALA A 24 -0.46 -13.92 -20.06
N TYR A 25 -1.05 -14.34 -18.94
CA TYR A 25 -2.16 -15.31 -18.92
C TYR A 25 -3.41 -14.82 -19.66
N ARG A 26 -3.72 -13.52 -19.59
CA ARG A 26 -4.83 -12.89 -20.34
C ARG A 26 -4.55 -12.79 -21.84
N ALA A 27 -3.28 -12.64 -22.24
CA ALA A 27 -2.87 -12.52 -23.64
C ALA A 27 -2.81 -13.87 -24.37
N ASP A 28 -2.36 -14.93 -23.69
CA ASP A 28 -2.32 -16.31 -24.19
C ASP A 28 -2.94 -17.26 -23.16
N PRO A 29 -4.28 -17.29 -23.02
CA PRO A 29 -4.95 -18.18 -22.09
C PRO A 29 -4.83 -19.62 -22.61
N PRO A 30 -4.40 -20.60 -21.78
CA PRO A 30 -4.29 -21.98 -22.21
C PRO A 30 -5.65 -22.50 -22.71
N SER A 31 -5.61 -23.18 -23.85
CA SER A 31 -6.74 -23.49 -24.76
C SER A 31 -7.91 -24.33 -24.22
N SER A 32 -7.97 -24.57 -22.90
CA SER A 32 -8.92 -25.44 -22.22
C SER A 32 -9.54 -24.83 -20.96
N ALA A 33 -9.51 -23.50 -20.78
CA ALA A 33 -9.67 -22.90 -19.45
C ALA A 33 -10.74 -21.83 -19.24
N VAL A 34 -10.95 -20.85 -20.14
CA VAL A 34 -11.74 -19.63 -19.81
C VAL A 34 -12.46 -19.08 -21.04
N THR A 35 -13.73 -18.71 -20.91
CA THR A 35 -14.50 -17.97 -21.93
C THR A 35 -14.20 -16.47 -21.88
N ALA A 36 -14.36 -15.75 -23.00
CA ALA A 36 -14.09 -14.30 -23.04
C ALA A 36 -14.93 -13.48 -22.04
N VAL A 37 -16.14 -13.94 -21.70
CA VAL A 37 -17.01 -13.30 -20.70
C VAL A 37 -16.48 -13.47 -19.28
N GLU A 38 -15.93 -14.64 -18.96
CA GLU A 38 -15.25 -14.84 -17.68
C GLU A 38 -14.06 -13.87 -17.58
N ILE A 39 -13.22 -13.75 -18.62
CA ILE A 39 -12.03 -12.85 -18.72
C ILE A 39 -12.37 -11.39 -18.35
N GLU A 40 -13.53 -10.87 -18.71
CA GLU A 40 -13.97 -9.51 -18.38
C GLU A 40 -14.40 -9.36 -16.90
N THR A 41 -14.84 -10.46 -16.27
CA THR A 41 -15.30 -10.51 -14.87
C THR A 41 -14.18 -10.87 -13.86
N LEU A 42 -12.92 -10.90 -14.31
CA LEU A 42 -11.81 -11.56 -13.59
C LEU A 42 -11.26 -10.85 -12.35
N ASP A 43 -11.40 -9.54 -12.20
CA ASP A 43 -10.54 -8.78 -11.25
C ASP A 43 -10.66 -9.24 -9.77
N LEU A 44 -11.73 -9.99 -9.43
CA LEU A 44 -11.84 -10.81 -8.21
C LEU A 44 -11.75 -12.34 -8.49
N HIS A 45 -12.46 -12.86 -9.49
CA HIS A 45 -12.53 -14.29 -9.80
C HIS A 45 -11.21 -14.89 -10.34
N VAL A 46 -10.17 -14.09 -10.56
CA VAL A 46 -8.78 -14.56 -10.78
C VAL A 46 -8.37 -15.57 -9.71
N LEU A 47 -8.72 -15.34 -8.44
CA LEU A 47 -8.38 -16.26 -7.35
C LEU A 47 -9.09 -17.61 -7.49
N ASP A 48 -10.30 -17.62 -8.06
CA ASP A 48 -11.12 -18.82 -8.21
C ASP A 48 -10.74 -19.59 -9.50
N LEU A 49 -10.27 -18.89 -10.54
CA LEU A 49 -9.72 -19.50 -11.76
C LEU A 49 -8.37 -20.20 -11.54
N PHE A 50 -7.50 -19.61 -10.73
CA PHE A 50 -6.23 -20.26 -10.36
C PHE A 50 -6.43 -21.35 -9.30
N ASP A 51 -7.49 -21.30 -8.48
CA ASP A 51 -7.78 -22.34 -7.49
C ASP A 51 -8.80 -23.39 -7.95
N ARG A 52 -8.39 -24.19 -8.94
CA ARG A 52 -9.05 -25.45 -9.31
C ARG A 52 -9.08 -26.51 -8.20
N THR A 53 -8.61 -26.20 -6.99
CA THR A 53 -8.45 -27.14 -5.87
C THR A 53 -9.18 -26.75 -4.59
N ASN A 54 -9.88 -25.62 -4.57
CA ASN A 54 -10.58 -25.06 -3.39
C ASN A 54 -9.69 -25.04 -2.12
N SER A 55 -8.41 -24.68 -2.29
CA SER A 55 -7.38 -24.69 -1.25
C SER A 55 -7.10 -23.27 -0.73
N PRO A 56 -7.47 -22.95 0.52
CA PRO A 56 -7.24 -21.62 1.10
C PRO A 56 -5.77 -21.18 1.08
N ALA A 57 -4.83 -22.12 1.21
CA ALA A 57 -3.39 -21.85 1.13
C ALA A 57 -3.00 -21.33 -0.27
N LYS A 58 -3.38 -22.04 -1.34
CA LYS A 58 -3.09 -21.60 -2.70
C LYS A 58 -3.75 -20.26 -3.04
N ARG A 59 -5.01 -20.07 -2.63
CA ARG A 59 -5.71 -18.77 -2.79
C ARG A 59 -4.93 -17.64 -2.11
N ALA A 60 -4.35 -17.89 -0.94
CA ALA A 60 -3.47 -16.93 -0.26
C ALA A 60 -2.16 -16.70 -1.02
N ASP A 61 -1.48 -17.74 -1.51
CA ASP A 61 -0.24 -17.61 -2.28
C ASP A 61 -0.45 -16.77 -3.56
N ILE A 62 -1.53 -17.04 -4.30
CA ILE A 62 -1.90 -16.29 -5.51
C ILE A 62 -2.30 -14.86 -5.16
N ALA A 63 -3.07 -14.66 -4.09
CA ALA A 63 -3.50 -13.33 -3.65
C ALA A 63 -2.32 -12.46 -3.17
N GLN A 64 -1.34 -13.03 -2.47
CA GLN A 64 -0.11 -12.33 -2.09
C GLN A 64 0.63 -11.79 -3.33
N GLY A 65 0.60 -12.51 -4.44
CA GLY A 65 1.18 -12.05 -5.71
C GLY A 65 0.43 -10.89 -6.38
N LEU A 66 -0.84 -10.66 -6.08
CA LEU A 66 -1.72 -9.74 -6.83
C LEU A 66 -2.36 -8.62 -5.99
N PHE A 67 -2.22 -8.67 -4.67
CA PHE A 67 -2.84 -7.74 -3.74
C PHE A 67 -1.87 -7.36 -2.62
N LEU A 68 -2.02 -6.15 -2.08
CA LEU A 68 -1.48 -5.87 -0.74
C LEU A 68 -2.24 -6.70 0.30
N THR A 69 -1.49 -7.29 1.21
CA THR A 69 -1.97 -8.04 2.36
C THR A 69 -1.70 -7.29 3.66
N ARG A 70 -2.17 -7.86 4.77
CA ARG A 70 -1.92 -7.32 6.11
C ARG A 70 -0.42 -7.22 6.48
N GLU A 71 0.42 -8.10 5.93
CA GLU A 71 1.86 -8.16 6.25
C GLU A 71 2.66 -7.03 5.58
N ASP A 72 2.22 -6.62 4.39
CA ASP A 72 2.84 -5.55 3.58
C ASP A 72 2.63 -4.16 4.17
N LEU A 73 1.62 -4.02 5.04
CA LEU A 73 1.17 -2.72 5.53
C LEU A 73 2.21 -2.01 6.41
N ALA A 74 2.93 -2.76 7.25
CA ALA A 74 3.87 -2.19 8.23
C ALA A 74 5.02 -1.37 7.58
N PRO A 75 5.82 -1.93 6.63
CA PRO A 75 6.88 -1.15 5.99
C PRO A 75 6.32 0.04 5.20
N LEU A 76 5.18 -0.14 4.52
CA LEU A 76 4.54 0.95 3.77
C LEU A 76 4.07 2.09 4.69
N LEU A 77 3.46 1.81 5.85
CA LEU A 77 3.06 2.86 6.80
C LEU A 77 4.25 3.56 7.45
N VAL A 78 5.32 2.83 7.77
CA VAL A 78 6.56 3.42 8.32
C VAL A 78 7.21 4.34 7.29
N LEU A 79 7.31 3.89 6.04
CA LEU A 79 7.82 4.67 4.92
C LEU A 79 6.96 5.92 4.67
N GLY A 80 5.65 5.75 4.52
CA GLY A 80 4.70 6.83 4.29
C GLY A 80 4.72 7.89 5.40
N THR A 81 4.89 7.47 6.67
CA THR A 81 5.04 8.38 7.82
C THR A 81 6.33 9.19 7.70
N GLY A 82 7.44 8.54 7.33
CA GLY A 82 8.73 9.21 7.11
C GLY A 82 8.70 10.22 5.95
N LEU A 83 8.04 9.88 4.84
CA LEU A 83 7.97 10.72 3.63
C LEU A 83 6.98 11.89 3.74
N SER A 84 5.84 11.70 4.41
CA SER A 84 4.76 12.70 4.46
C SER A 84 4.66 13.49 5.76
N GLY A 85 5.29 13.00 6.84
CA GLY A 85 5.13 13.53 8.20
C GLY A 85 3.76 13.27 8.84
N LEU A 86 2.83 12.62 8.14
CA LEU A 86 1.52 12.21 8.65
C LEU A 86 1.64 11.07 9.67
N ARG A 87 0.74 11.03 10.65
CA ARG A 87 0.63 9.88 11.55
C ARG A 87 0.11 8.65 10.78
N PRO A 88 0.47 7.42 11.18
CA PRO A 88 -0.05 6.20 10.57
C PRO A 88 -1.59 6.10 10.51
N SER A 89 -2.27 6.64 11.51
CA SER A 89 -3.74 6.71 11.53
C SER A 89 -4.32 7.76 10.56
N GLU A 90 -3.57 8.80 10.22
CA GLU A 90 -3.94 9.76 9.17
C GLU A 90 -3.68 9.15 7.79
N LEU A 91 -2.54 8.47 7.62
CA LEU A 91 -2.22 7.72 6.40
C LEU A 91 -3.27 6.67 6.08
N LEU A 92 -3.65 5.81 7.04
CA LEU A 92 -4.68 4.80 6.85
C LEU A 92 -6.04 5.39 6.42
N ASN A 93 -6.34 6.62 6.85
CA ASN A 93 -7.59 7.29 6.54
C ASN A 93 -7.57 8.07 5.21
N LEU A 94 -6.44 8.14 4.51
CA LEU A 94 -6.37 8.81 3.20
C LEU A 94 -7.41 8.22 2.22
N PRO A 95 -8.13 9.06 1.47
CA PRO A 95 -8.97 8.59 0.37
C PRO A 95 -8.12 8.23 -0.85
N ALA A 96 -8.67 7.39 -1.71
CA ALA A 96 -8.13 7.11 -3.04
C ALA A 96 -8.44 8.25 -4.04
N SER A 97 -9.48 9.04 -3.79
CA SER A 97 -9.80 10.21 -4.61
C SER A 97 -8.73 11.29 -4.46
N HIS A 98 -8.15 11.70 -5.60
CA HIS A 98 -7.13 12.71 -5.70
C HIS A 98 -7.28 13.53 -6.99
N GLN A 99 -6.64 14.69 -7.03
CA GLN A 99 -6.47 15.49 -8.25
C GLN A 99 -4.99 15.46 -8.63
N HIS A 100 -4.68 14.97 -9.83
CA HIS A 100 -3.33 14.98 -10.40
C HIS A 100 -3.20 16.14 -11.39
N ASP A 101 -2.34 17.11 -11.08
CA ASP A 101 -1.91 18.17 -11.99
C ASP A 101 -0.58 17.76 -12.62
N THR A 102 -0.66 17.25 -13.85
CA THR A 102 0.50 16.76 -14.62
C THR A 102 1.43 17.89 -15.08
N VAL A 103 0.89 19.09 -15.30
CA VAL A 103 1.67 20.27 -15.73
C VAL A 103 2.56 20.78 -14.59
N ARG A 104 2.06 20.74 -13.35
CA ARG A 104 2.81 21.15 -12.16
C ARG A 104 3.52 20.00 -11.44
N GLY A 105 3.30 18.76 -11.87
CA GLY A 105 3.78 17.56 -11.19
C GLY A 105 3.32 17.50 -9.74
N THR A 106 2.01 17.67 -9.48
CA THR A 106 1.47 17.61 -8.10
C THR A 106 0.26 16.70 -7.99
N VAL A 107 0.17 16.00 -6.86
CA VAL A 107 -1.04 15.33 -6.41
C VAL A 107 -1.66 16.12 -5.25
N THR A 108 -2.96 16.36 -5.32
CA THR A 108 -3.75 17.02 -4.26
C THR A 108 -4.83 16.07 -3.76
N ILE A 109 -4.85 15.80 -2.46
CA ILE A 109 -5.78 14.88 -1.79
C ILE A 109 -6.62 15.70 -0.81
N ARG A 110 -7.94 15.51 -0.81
CA ARG A 110 -8.85 16.17 0.12
C ARG A 110 -9.13 15.24 1.29
N VAL A 111 -8.69 15.61 2.49
CA VAL A 111 -8.93 14.83 3.72
C VAL A 111 -9.94 15.56 4.61
N PRO A 112 -10.85 14.85 5.29
CA PRO A 112 -11.76 15.48 6.26
C PRO A 112 -10.98 16.10 7.43
N ASP A 113 -11.14 17.41 7.64
CA ASP A 113 -10.70 18.10 8.86
C ASP A 113 -11.88 18.17 9.84
N HIS A 114 -11.98 17.15 10.69
CA HIS A 114 -13.00 17.05 11.73
C HIS A 114 -12.97 18.20 12.75
N ARG A 115 -11.89 19.00 12.84
CA ARG A 115 -11.81 20.18 13.72
C ARG A 115 -12.41 21.42 13.10
N ARG A 116 -12.44 21.51 11.76
CA ARG A 116 -12.90 22.67 11.00
C ARG A 116 -14.19 22.42 10.21
N GLY A 117 -14.81 21.24 10.34
CA GLY A 117 -16.04 20.87 9.64
C GLY A 117 -15.92 20.95 8.11
N SER A 118 -14.70 20.84 7.58
CA SER A 118 -14.37 21.11 6.17
C SER A 118 -13.25 20.18 5.70
N ASN A 119 -12.91 20.19 4.42
CA ASN A 119 -11.83 19.36 3.88
C ASN A 119 -10.51 20.14 3.85
N ALA A 120 -9.46 19.59 4.46
CA ALA A 120 -8.09 20.07 4.26
C ALA A 120 -7.51 19.48 2.97
N ALA A 121 -6.67 20.25 2.28
CA ALA A 121 -5.97 19.80 1.07
C ALA A 121 -4.51 19.46 1.39
N LEU A 122 -4.17 18.17 1.28
CA LEU A 122 -2.77 17.74 1.24
C LEU A 122 -2.28 17.88 -0.20
N ARG A 123 -1.28 18.72 -0.45
CA ARG A 123 -0.66 18.86 -1.77
C ARG A 123 0.79 18.41 -1.69
N TRP A 124 1.12 17.40 -2.49
CA TRP A 124 2.47 16.87 -2.60
C TRP A 124 2.98 17.06 -4.03
N LYS A 125 4.23 17.51 -4.16
CA LYS A 125 4.95 17.45 -5.44
C LYS A 125 5.37 16.01 -5.70
N LEU A 126 5.28 15.61 -6.97
CA LEU A 126 5.92 14.42 -7.50
C LEU A 126 7.40 14.73 -7.73
N ARG A 127 8.27 13.73 -7.62
CA ARG A 127 9.69 13.90 -7.92
C ARG A 127 9.94 13.77 -9.42
N ALA A 128 10.90 14.54 -9.92
CA ALA A 128 11.40 14.39 -11.29
C ALA A 128 12.51 13.33 -11.39
N SER A 129 13.30 13.16 -10.31
CA SER A 129 14.56 12.42 -10.20
C SER A 129 15.08 12.49 -8.74
N ASP A 130 16.06 11.71 -8.26
CA ASP A 130 16.27 10.24 -8.39
C ASP A 130 16.88 9.69 -7.09
N ASP A 131 17.78 10.45 -6.44
CA ASP A 131 18.59 10.07 -5.26
C ASP A 131 17.84 9.47 -4.04
N GLN A 132 16.51 9.53 -4.04
CA GLN A 132 15.69 8.80 -3.08
C GLN A 132 14.40 8.34 -3.78
N PRO A 133 14.03 7.05 -3.70
CA PRO A 133 13.12 6.42 -4.67
C PRO A 133 11.71 6.99 -4.70
N TRP A 134 11.26 7.68 -3.65
CA TRP A 134 9.93 8.25 -3.55
C TRP A 134 9.91 9.57 -2.76
N GLY A 135 9.18 10.56 -3.25
CA GLY A 135 8.54 11.59 -2.43
C GLY A 135 7.16 11.13 -1.93
N PRO A 136 6.48 11.91 -1.08
CA PRO A 136 5.18 11.55 -0.52
C PRO A 136 4.08 11.43 -1.59
N GLY A 137 4.15 12.21 -2.67
CA GLY A 137 3.23 12.10 -3.80
C GLY A 137 3.44 10.83 -4.62
N ASP A 138 4.71 10.49 -4.90
CA ASP A 138 5.06 9.27 -5.65
C ASP A 138 4.69 8.01 -4.86
N PHE A 139 4.94 8.02 -3.54
CA PHE A 139 4.50 6.98 -2.62
C PHE A 139 2.97 6.83 -2.59
N TYR A 140 2.22 7.93 -2.55
CA TYR A 140 0.76 7.88 -2.59
C TYR A 140 0.25 7.25 -3.89
N LEU A 141 0.78 7.66 -5.05
CA LEU A 141 0.38 7.10 -6.34
C LEU A 141 0.78 5.62 -6.48
N MET A 142 1.93 5.23 -5.93
CA MET A 142 2.33 3.81 -5.85
C MET A 142 1.31 3.01 -5.03
N VAL A 143 1.00 3.42 -3.79
CA VAL A 143 0.00 2.72 -2.96
C VAL A 143 -1.37 2.72 -3.64
N HIS A 144 -1.77 3.82 -4.27
CA HIS A 144 -3.02 3.92 -5.03
C HIS A 144 -3.09 2.90 -6.18
N ARG A 145 -1.99 2.61 -6.87
CA ARG A 145 -1.92 1.52 -7.85
C ARG A 145 -2.02 0.15 -7.15
N LEU A 146 -1.17 -0.11 -6.16
CA LEU A 146 -1.06 -1.42 -5.50
C LEU A 146 -2.36 -1.89 -4.80
N THR A 147 -3.21 -0.96 -4.34
CA THR A 147 -4.52 -1.30 -3.76
C THR A 147 -5.69 -1.18 -4.74
N GLU A 148 -5.47 -0.83 -6.01
CA GLU A 148 -6.56 -0.54 -6.95
C GLU A 148 -7.52 -1.71 -7.13
N ARG A 149 -6.99 -2.92 -7.38
CA ARG A 149 -7.77 -4.16 -7.49
C ARG A 149 -8.60 -4.42 -6.23
N ALA A 150 -8.00 -4.23 -5.05
CA ALA A 150 -8.69 -4.41 -3.76
C ALA A 150 -9.78 -3.36 -3.51
N ARG A 151 -9.61 -2.11 -4.00
CA ARG A 151 -10.63 -1.05 -3.87
C ARG A 151 -11.82 -1.29 -4.77
N ARG A 152 -11.60 -1.61 -6.06
CA ARG A 152 -12.68 -1.96 -7.02
C ARG A 152 -13.52 -3.13 -6.49
N ALA A 153 -12.84 -4.12 -5.92
CA ALA A 153 -13.46 -5.29 -5.31
C ALA A 153 -14.36 -5.00 -4.09
N SER A 154 -14.07 -3.95 -3.31
CA SER A 154 -14.80 -3.60 -2.09
C SER A 154 -15.64 -2.32 -2.19
N ASP A 155 -15.72 -1.71 -3.38
CA ASP A 155 -16.30 -0.38 -3.64
C ASP A 155 -15.90 0.70 -2.61
N SER A 156 -14.60 0.73 -2.26
CA SER A 156 -14.12 1.59 -1.15
C SER A 156 -13.43 2.86 -1.63
N ASP A 157 -13.80 3.97 -0.99
CA ASP A 157 -13.20 5.29 -1.18
C ASP A 157 -11.81 5.45 -0.54
N ARG A 158 -11.36 4.48 0.28
CA ARG A 158 -10.10 4.56 1.04
C ARG A 158 -8.91 4.06 0.24
N LEU A 159 -7.78 4.73 0.40
CA LEU A 159 -6.51 4.35 -0.21
C LEU A 159 -6.08 2.93 0.20
N TRP A 160 -6.32 2.54 1.46
CA TRP A 160 -5.85 1.28 2.02
C TRP A 160 -6.95 0.22 2.04
N CYS A 161 -7.17 -0.40 0.87
CA CYS A 161 -7.85 -1.68 0.78
C CYS A 161 -6.83 -2.81 0.57
N LEU A 162 -6.97 -3.85 1.38
CA LEU A 162 -6.10 -5.02 1.38
C LEU A 162 -6.93 -6.27 1.12
N TRP A 163 -6.28 -7.34 0.65
CA TRP A 163 -6.89 -8.66 0.57
C TRP A 163 -6.77 -9.42 1.91
N SER A 164 -7.76 -10.27 2.17
CA SER A 164 -7.77 -11.28 3.24
C SER A 164 -8.55 -12.51 2.79
N LEU A 165 -8.41 -13.63 3.51
CA LEU A 165 -9.20 -14.85 3.28
C LEU A 165 -10.72 -14.62 3.39
N THR A 166 -11.16 -13.57 4.10
CA THR A 166 -12.57 -13.16 4.24
C THR A 166 -13.02 -12.13 3.19
N GLY A 167 -12.19 -11.81 2.20
CA GLY A 167 -12.45 -10.81 1.17
C GLY A 167 -11.55 -9.57 1.28
N THR A 168 -11.79 -8.59 0.41
CA THR A 168 -11.05 -7.31 0.39
C THR A 168 -11.70 -6.26 1.28
N GLY A 169 -10.91 -5.43 1.95
CA GLY A 169 -11.43 -4.36 2.80
C GLY A 169 -10.39 -3.47 3.44
N THR A 170 -10.85 -2.51 4.24
CA THR A 170 -10.00 -1.58 4.98
C THR A 170 -9.60 -2.14 6.35
N LEU A 171 -8.47 -1.68 6.90
CA LEU A 171 -8.06 -2.03 8.27
C LEU A 171 -8.41 -0.93 9.26
N PRO A 172 -9.00 -1.26 10.43
CA PRO A 172 -9.27 -0.28 11.47
C PRO A 172 -7.93 0.20 12.09
N PRO A 173 -7.79 1.50 12.45
CA PRO A 173 -6.50 2.07 12.91
C PRO A 173 -5.83 1.35 14.08
N ARG A 174 -6.61 0.69 14.94
CA ARG A 174 -6.10 -0.18 16.03
C ARG A 174 -5.21 -1.35 15.55
N SER A 175 -5.29 -1.72 14.27
CA SER A 175 -4.45 -2.77 13.67
C SER A 175 -2.99 -2.34 13.44
N VAL A 176 -2.68 -1.04 13.43
CA VAL A 176 -1.34 -0.55 13.04
C VAL A 176 -0.27 -0.93 14.06
N ALA A 177 -0.48 -0.64 15.34
CA ALA A 177 0.57 -0.80 16.34
C ALA A 177 1.10 -2.25 16.45
N PRO A 178 0.25 -3.30 16.46
CA PRO A 178 0.73 -4.69 16.40
C PRO A 178 1.55 -4.99 15.14
N LEU A 179 1.15 -4.49 13.97
CA LEU A 179 1.82 -4.75 12.70
C LEU A 179 3.20 -4.10 12.63
N VAL A 180 3.31 -2.85 13.07
CA VAL A 180 4.60 -2.16 13.12
C VAL A 180 5.53 -2.77 14.16
N LYS A 181 5.01 -3.23 15.31
CA LYS A 181 5.80 -3.93 16.34
C LYS A 181 6.36 -5.26 15.84
N GLU A 182 5.52 -6.08 15.19
CA GLU A 182 5.94 -7.35 14.58
C GLU A 182 7.00 -7.14 13.49
N TRP A 183 6.80 -6.15 12.61
CA TRP A 183 7.79 -5.78 11.61
C TRP A 183 9.10 -5.27 12.23
N ALA A 184 9.04 -4.38 13.23
CA ALA A 184 10.23 -3.86 13.90
C ALA A 184 11.04 -4.98 14.57
N HIS A 185 10.36 -5.95 15.20
CA HIS A 185 10.99 -7.15 15.77
C HIS A 185 11.70 -8.00 14.70
N ARG A 186 11.03 -8.28 13.57
CA ARG A 186 11.60 -9.05 12.45
C ARG A 186 12.88 -8.42 11.88
N HIS A 187 12.90 -7.10 11.76
CA HIS A 187 14.08 -6.34 11.28
C HIS A 187 15.07 -5.99 12.40
N ARG A 188 14.86 -6.49 13.62
CA ARG A 188 15.69 -6.25 14.82
C ARG A 188 15.97 -4.75 15.05
N LEU A 189 14.95 -3.92 14.88
CA LEU A 189 15.06 -2.49 15.04
C LEU A 189 15.02 -2.14 16.53
N SER A 190 16.12 -1.57 17.03
CA SER A 190 16.19 -0.96 18.36
C SER A 190 16.05 0.55 18.28
N ASP A 191 15.70 1.18 19.39
CA ASP A 191 15.71 2.63 19.55
C ASP A 191 17.14 3.15 19.80
N ASP A 192 17.28 4.47 19.95
CA ASP A 192 18.58 5.13 20.20
C ASP A 192 19.23 4.70 21.53
N VAL A 193 18.51 3.94 22.38
CA VAL A 193 18.96 3.41 23.68
C VAL A 193 19.22 1.89 23.63
N GLY A 194 19.08 1.27 22.45
CA GLY A 194 19.30 -0.17 22.24
C GLY A 194 18.14 -1.07 22.66
N LEU A 195 17.05 -0.53 23.20
CA LEU A 195 15.85 -1.29 23.53
C LEU A 195 15.10 -1.66 22.24
N PRO A 196 14.39 -2.81 22.18
CA PRO A 196 13.51 -3.11 21.05
C PRO A 196 12.54 -1.94 20.85
N LEU A 197 12.42 -1.43 19.62
CA LEU A 197 11.51 -0.32 19.32
C LEU A 197 10.07 -0.73 19.67
N GLU A 198 9.57 -0.26 20.82
CA GLU A 198 8.14 0.00 21.02
C GLU A 198 7.80 1.17 20.10
N PRO A 199 7.22 0.92 18.91
CA PRO A 199 7.26 1.88 17.83
C PRO A 199 6.16 2.91 18.05
N THR A 200 6.42 3.83 18.97
CA THR A 200 5.65 5.04 19.15
C THR A 200 5.95 5.92 17.95
N LEU A 201 5.21 5.69 16.85
CA LEU A 201 5.43 6.19 15.49
C LEU A 201 5.56 7.72 15.35
N LEU A 202 5.40 8.46 16.45
CA LEU A 202 5.83 9.84 16.64
C LEU A 202 7.37 10.04 16.52
N GLN A 203 8.20 9.04 16.83
CA GLN A 203 9.67 9.16 16.78
C GLN A 203 10.19 9.29 15.34
N VAL A 204 9.60 8.59 14.36
CA VAL A 204 9.99 8.67 12.93
C VAL A 204 9.90 10.12 12.40
N ARG A 205 8.94 10.91 12.92
CA ARG A 205 8.74 12.32 12.56
C ARG A 205 9.88 13.24 13.01
N ARG A 206 10.64 12.89 14.05
CA ARG A 206 11.82 13.69 14.48
C ARG A 206 13.01 13.50 13.53
N ALA A 207 13.25 12.28 13.06
CA ALA A 207 14.36 11.99 12.15
C ALA A 207 14.23 12.68 10.78
N SER A 208 13.01 12.75 10.20
CA SER A 208 12.79 13.42 8.91
C SER A 208 12.84 14.95 8.99
N LEU A 209 12.44 15.54 10.11
CA LEU A 209 12.57 16.98 10.33
C LEU A 209 14.02 17.43 10.50
N LEU A 210 14.88 16.63 11.16
CA LEU A 210 16.31 16.94 11.29
C LEU A 210 17.07 16.81 9.96
N ALA A 211 16.65 15.89 9.08
CA ALA A 211 17.22 15.75 7.73
C ALA A 211 16.74 16.81 6.72
N SER A 212 15.75 17.64 7.08
CA SER A 212 15.19 18.71 6.24
C SER A 212 15.53 20.12 6.76
N GLY A 213 16.48 20.23 7.69
CA GLY A 213 16.78 21.45 8.45
C GLY A 213 18.27 21.66 8.73
N ALA A 214 19.14 21.17 7.83
CA ALA A 214 20.58 21.39 7.80
C ALA A 214 21.01 21.75 6.37
#